data_AF-A0A818W7B0-F1
#
_entry.id   AF-A0A818W7B0-F1
#
_cell.length_a   1.000
_cell.length_b   1.000
_cell.length_c   1.000
_cell.angle_alpha   90.00
_cell.angle_beta   90.00
_cell.angle_gamma   90.00
#
_symmetry.space_group_name_H-M   'P 1'
#
loop_
_entity.id
_entity.type
_entity.pdbx_description
1 polymer ?
#
loop_
_entity_poly.entity_id
_entity_poly.type
_entity_poly.pdbx_seq_one_letter_code
_entity_poly.pdbx_strand_id
1 'polypeptide(L)'
;RLQVLIYPVVQFFDFMIPSYLTPALHIFHFGRAGQVFQLYLNKTITDDIIINNHTNLQQKKKYRQYVDWSLIPEKYRQIYKKPITDEIDGNNELIKNSEQLLDRKLSPLLVDNKELAKLPSTYILTVDHDRLRDEGFIYAERLKASGVKIVHHHFEHTFHGSLTFLEGIFELDIAHVMLDDIVKYVKDNL
;
A
#
# COMPACT_ATOMS: atom_id res chain seq x y z
N ARG A 1 -5.29 -19.83 11.69
CA ARG A 1 -4.21 -19.08 11.03
C ARG A 1 -4.71 -17.65 10.87
N LEU A 2 -3.90 -16.66 11.27
CA LEU A 2 -4.20 -15.23 11.16
C LEU A 2 -3.01 -14.50 10.54
N GLN A 3 -3.23 -13.29 10.01
CA GLN A 3 -2.17 -12.40 9.55
C GLN A 3 -2.40 -10.97 10.09
N VAL A 4 -1.32 -10.28 10.44
CA VAL A 4 -1.32 -8.89 10.90
C VAL A 4 -0.41 -8.11 9.97
N LEU A 5 -0.96 -7.07 9.34
CA LEU A 5 -0.29 -6.24 8.36
C LEU A 5 -0.23 -4.80 8.87
N ILE A 6 0.98 -4.30 9.11
CA ILE A 6 1.22 -2.95 9.65
C ILE A 6 1.90 -2.14 8.54
N TYR A 7 1.25 -1.06 8.10
CA TYR A 7 1.72 -0.24 6.98
C TYR A 7 2.08 -1.08 5.73
N PRO A 8 1.19 -1.94 5.22
CA PRO A 8 1.60 -2.94 4.25
C PRO A 8 1.88 -2.36 2.88
N VAL A 9 3.02 -2.74 2.30
CA VAL A 9 3.32 -2.59 0.87
C VAL A 9 2.71 -3.80 0.16
N VAL A 10 1.75 -3.57 -0.73
CA VAL A 10 0.97 -4.62 -1.38
C VAL A 10 0.97 -4.52 -2.90
N GLN A 11 1.53 -3.45 -3.47
CA GLN A 11 1.61 -3.28 -4.92
C GLN A 11 2.77 -2.37 -5.36
N PHE A 12 3.31 -2.65 -6.55
CA PHE A 12 4.30 -1.82 -7.24
C PHE A 12 3.87 -1.55 -8.71
N PHE A 13 2.57 -1.57 -8.97
CA PHE A 13 1.97 -1.33 -10.29
C PHE A 13 1.65 0.15 -10.52
N ASP A 14 0.98 0.79 -9.56
CA ASP A 14 0.47 2.14 -9.66
C ASP A 14 1.00 3.04 -8.55
N PHE A 15 2.07 3.77 -8.86
CA PHE A 15 2.64 4.78 -7.99
C PHE A 15 1.88 6.13 -8.04
N MET A 16 0.79 6.21 -8.81
CA MET A 16 0.03 7.44 -9.01
C MET A 16 -1.24 7.52 -8.14
N ILE A 17 -1.48 6.54 -7.23
CA ILE A 17 -2.56 6.62 -6.24
C ILE A 17 -2.41 7.89 -5.36
N PRO A 18 -3.51 8.51 -4.88
CA PRO A 18 -3.47 9.83 -4.22
C PRO A 18 -2.48 9.95 -3.05
N SER A 19 -2.34 8.94 -2.19
CA SER A 19 -1.38 8.92 -1.08
C SER A 19 0.07 9.01 -1.57
N TYR A 20 0.40 8.41 -2.72
CA TYR A 20 1.71 8.51 -3.36
C TYR A 20 1.98 9.84 -4.08
N LEU A 21 0.98 10.70 -4.21
CA LEU A 21 1.14 12.02 -4.82
C LEU A 21 1.05 13.15 -3.81
N THR A 22 0.42 12.89 -2.66
CA THR A 22 0.31 13.87 -1.57
C THR A 22 1.68 14.11 -0.96
N PRO A 23 2.10 15.38 -0.75
CA PRO A 23 3.30 15.69 0.03
C PRO A 23 3.15 15.10 1.44
N ALA A 24 3.78 13.95 1.69
CA ALA A 24 3.80 13.37 3.03
C ALA A 24 4.59 14.28 3.98
N LEU A 25 4.22 14.30 5.26
CA LEU A 25 4.91 15.05 6.30
C LEU A 25 6.43 14.70 6.25
N HIS A 26 7.28 15.71 6.04
CA HIS A 26 8.72 15.57 5.80
C HIS A 26 9.52 14.96 6.97
N ILE A 27 8.88 14.68 8.12
CA ILE A 27 9.51 14.13 9.33
C ILE A 27 10.18 12.76 9.11
N PHE A 28 9.75 12.03 8.08
CA PHE A 28 10.61 11.05 7.43
C PHE A 28 10.85 11.51 5.99
N HIS A 29 12.03 12.05 5.72
CA HIS A 29 12.47 12.46 4.37
C HIS A 29 12.39 11.27 3.41
N PHE A 30 11.24 11.09 2.76
CA PHE A 30 10.97 10.07 1.76
C PHE A 30 11.37 10.50 0.33
N GLY A 31 12.33 11.43 0.19
CA GLY A 31 13.28 11.31 -0.94
C GLY A 31 13.92 9.91 -1.01
N ARG A 32 13.77 9.13 0.08
CA ARG A 32 14.13 7.73 0.25
C ARG A 32 13.01 6.70 0.07
N ALA A 33 11.76 6.99 -0.32
CA ALA A 33 10.76 5.90 -0.49
C ALA A 33 11.21 4.94 -1.61
N GLY A 34 11.65 5.54 -2.72
CA GLY A 34 12.42 4.86 -3.73
C GLY A 34 13.62 4.14 -3.13
N GLN A 35 14.41 4.75 -2.24
CA GLN A 35 15.60 4.09 -1.63
C GLN A 35 15.24 2.92 -0.69
N VAL A 36 14.14 2.97 0.05
CA VAL A 36 13.68 1.88 0.92
C VAL A 36 13.21 0.71 0.06
N PHE A 37 12.42 1.00 -0.99
CA PHE A 37 12.08 -0.02 -1.98
C PHE A 37 13.32 -0.53 -2.72
N GLN A 38 14.32 0.32 -2.99
CA GLN A 38 15.59 -0.08 -3.59
C GLN A 38 16.34 -1.09 -2.73
N LEU A 39 16.45 -0.81 -1.42
CA LEU A 39 17.06 -1.71 -0.46
C LEU A 39 16.30 -3.03 -0.35
N TYR A 40 14.96 -2.97 -0.33
CA TYR A 40 14.10 -4.16 -0.20
C TYR A 40 14.12 -5.04 -1.46
N LEU A 41 14.12 -4.43 -2.64
CA LEU A 41 14.01 -5.11 -3.94
C LEU A 41 15.35 -5.43 -4.58
N ASN A 42 16.45 -4.90 -4.02
CA ASN A 42 17.77 -4.86 -4.63
C ASN A 42 17.74 -4.33 -6.08
N LYS A 43 16.93 -3.29 -6.33
CA LYS A 43 16.71 -2.67 -7.65
C LYS A 43 16.54 -1.17 -7.55
N THR A 44 17.20 -0.40 -8.41
CA THR A 44 17.03 1.06 -8.51
C THR A 44 15.58 1.43 -8.86
N ILE A 45 14.89 2.13 -7.96
CA ILE A 45 13.57 2.75 -8.22
C ILE A 45 13.82 4.18 -8.67
N THR A 46 13.61 4.43 -9.96
CA THR A 46 13.83 5.72 -10.63
C THR A 46 12.55 6.56 -10.62
N ASP A 47 12.67 7.87 -10.90
CA ASP A 47 11.52 8.75 -11.06
C ASP A 47 10.57 8.28 -12.18
N ASP A 48 11.11 7.63 -13.21
CA ASP A 48 10.32 6.99 -14.28
C ASP A 48 9.40 5.87 -13.75
N ILE A 49 9.85 5.09 -12.76
CA ILE A 49 9.00 4.07 -12.13
C ILE A 49 7.86 4.73 -11.34
N ILE A 50 8.14 5.85 -10.67
CA ILE A 50 7.14 6.59 -9.88
C ILE A 50 6.02 7.17 -10.75
N ILE A 51 6.25 7.42 -12.04
CA ILE A 51 5.21 7.82 -13.00
C ILE A 51 4.63 6.63 -13.79
N ASN A 52 4.80 5.40 -13.30
CA ASN A 52 4.33 4.14 -13.91
C ASN A 52 4.92 3.83 -15.30
N ASN A 53 6.10 4.37 -15.62
CA ASN A 53 6.77 4.16 -16.92
C ASN A 53 7.39 2.75 -17.05
N HIS A 54 7.24 1.88 -16.05
CA HIS A 54 7.74 0.50 -16.01
C HIS A 54 6.71 -0.56 -16.39
N THR A 55 5.55 -0.15 -16.92
CA THR A 55 4.46 -1.05 -17.30
C THR A 55 4.02 -0.82 -18.75
N ASN A 56 3.69 -1.91 -19.45
CA ASN A 56 3.14 -1.85 -20.81
C ASN A 56 1.60 -1.80 -20.82
N LEU A 57 1.00 -1.49 -21.97
CA LEU A 57 -0.45 -1.37 -22.14
C LEU A 57 -1.23 -2.63 -21.73
N GLN A 58 -0.71 -3.82 -22.02
CA GLN A 58 -1.38 -5.07 -21.64
C GLN A 58 -1.39 -5.24 -20.11
N GLN A 59 -0.27 -4.96 -19.45
CA GLN A 59 -0.15 -4.99 -17.99
C GLN A 59 -1.06 -3.94 -17.35
N LYS A 60 -1.11 -2.72 -17.88
CA LYS A 60 -1.99 -1.65 -17.37
C LYS A 60 -3.46 -2.05 -17.47
N LYS A 61 -3.92 -2.51 -18.63
CA LYS A 61 -5.29 -3.03 -18.82
C LYS A 61 -5.61 -4.19 -17.89
N LYS A 62 -4.67 -5.11 -17.68
CA LYS A 62 -4.84 -6.27 -16.81
C LYS A 62 -4.94 -5.89 -15.34
N TYR A 63 -4.04 -5.04 -14.85
CA TYR A 63 -3.85 -4.81 -13.41
C TYR A 63 -4.66 -3.64 -12.86
N ARG A 64 -5.15 -2.72 -13.71
CA ARG A 64 -5.98 -1.59 -13.28
C ARG A 64 -7.21 -2.01 -12.48
N GLN A 65 -7.86 -3.11 -12.86
CA GLN A 65 -9.03 -3.64 -12.14
C GLN A 65 -8.73 -4.02 -10.68
N TYR A 66 -7.46 -4.28 -10.34
CA TYR A 66 -7.03 -4.69 -9.01
C TYR A 66 -6.62 -3.51 -8.13
N VAL A 67 -6.24 -2.38 -8.74
CA VAL A 67 -5.89 -1.12 -8.09
C VAL A 67 -6.93 -0.07 -8.44
N ASP A 68 -8.16 -0.32 -7.99
CA ASP A 68 -9.31 0.54 -8.22
C ASP A 68 -9.35 1.67 -7.17
N TRP A 69 -9.17 2.90 -7.66
CA TRP A 69 -9.18 4.09 -6.82
C TRP A 69 -10.55 4.36 -6.18
N SER A 70 -11.65 3.79 -6.72
CA SER A 70 -12.99 3.93 -6.14
C SER A 70 -13.09 3.34 -4.73
N LEU A 71 -12.21 2.40 -4.40
CA LEU A 71 -12.13 1.75 -3.08
C LEU A 71 -11.42 2.61 -2.02
N ILE A 72 -10.77 3.70 -2.41
CA ILE A 72 -10.14 4.65 -1.48
C ILE A 72 -11.23 5.58 -0.93
N PRO A 73 -11.33 5.87 0.37
CA PRO A 73 -12.34 6.79 0.90
C PRO A 73 -12.34 8.16 0.23
N GLU A 74 -13.53 8.74 0.02
CA GLU A 74 -13.70 9.95 -0.80
C GLU A 74 -12.81 11.12 -0.39
N LYS A 75 -12.69 11.37 0.93
CA LYS A 75 -11.86 12.45 1.47
C LYS A 75 -10.40 12.40 1.02
N TYR A 76 -9.88 11.22 0.68
CA TYR A 76 -8.50 11.03 0.22
C TYR A 76 -8.34 11.08 -1.30
N ARG A 77 -9.44 10.93 -2.07
CA ARG A 77 -9.41 10.95 -3.55
C ARG A 77 -9.34 12.35 -4.15
N GLN A 78 -9.71 13.39 -3.39
CA GLN A 78 -9.98 14.73 -3.92
C GLN A 78 -8.74 15.52 -4.39
N ILE A 79 -7.53 15.03 -4.10
CA ILE A 79 -6.30 15.83 -4.22
C ILE A 79 -5.67 15.76 -5.62
N TYR A 80 -5.99 14.76 -6.46
CA TYR A 80 -5.33 14.63 -7.77
C TYR A 80 -6.27 14.31 -8.93
N LYS A 81 -6.26 15.20 -9.93
CA LYS A 81 -7.09 15.13 -11.14
C LYS A 81 -6.34 14.68 -12.40
N LYS A 82 -5.03 14.37 -12.34
CA LYS A 82 -4.36 13.95 -13.59
C LYS A 82 -4.94 12.62 -14.04
N PRO A 83 -5.28 12.49 -15.33
CA PRO A 83 -5.77 11.24 -15.87
C PRO A 83 -4.71 10.16 -15.70
N ILE A 84 -5.15 8.98 -15.28
CA ILE A 84 -4.34 7.78 -15.30
C ILE A 84 -3.93 7.53 -16.76
N THR A 85 -2.64 7.62 -17.07
CA THR A 85 -2.12 7.42 -18.43
C THR A 85 -1.91 5.93 -18.71
N ASP A 86 -3.01 5.18 -18.67
CA ASP A 86 -3.04 3.76 -19.01
C ASP A 86 -3.11 3.49 -20.53
N GLU A 87 -3.09 4.57 -21.32
CA GLU A 87 -3.25 4.54 -22.78
C GLU A 87 -1.94 4.58 -23.56
N ILE A 88 -0.80 4.71 -22.87
CA ILE A 88 0.53 4.70 -23.47
C ILE A 88 1.40 3.59 -22.88
N ASP A 89 2.22 2.96 -23.72
CA ASP A 89 3.27 2.06 -23.26
C ASP A 89 4.32 2.82 -22.46
N GLY A 90 4.88 2.15 -21.46
CA GLY A 90 6.05 2.63 -20.74
C GLY A 90 7.35 2.45 -21.53
N ASN A 91 8.46 2.74 -20.88
CA ASN A 91 9.79 2.55 -21.43
C ASN A 91 10.15 1.06 -21.50
N ASN A 92 10.56 0.58 -22.68
CA ASN A 92 10.87 -0.82 -22.95
C ASN A 92 11.95 -1.43 -22.03
N GLU A 93 12.99 -0.65 -21.69
CA GLU A 93 14.05 -1.11 -20.80
C GLU A 93 13.55 -1.25 -19.37
N LEU A 94 12.76 -0.28 -18.89
CA LEU A 94 12.14 -0.33 -17.56
C LEU A 94 11.14 -1.47 -17.43
N ILE A 95 10.32 -1.71 -18.46
CA ILE A 95 9.36 -2.82 -18.51
C ILE A 95 10.10 -4.16 -18.30
N LYS A 96 11.20 -4.38 -19.04
CA LYS A 96 11.99 -5.61 -18.93
C LYS A 96 12.66 -5.73 -17.55
N ASN A 97 13.21 -4.63 -17.03
CA ASN A 97 13.95 -4.64 -15.78
C ASN A 97 13.06 -4.66 -14.53
N SER A 98 11.77 -4.36 -14.67
CA SER A 98 10.84 -4.19 -13.54
C SER A 98 9.71 -5.22 -13.52
N GLU A 99 9.74 -6.25 -14.37
CA GLU A 99 8.67 -7.26 -14.45
C GLU A 99 8.37 -7.91 -13.09
N GLN A 100 9.42 -8.16 -12.29
CA GLN A 100 9.27 -8.75 -10.96
C GLN A 100 8.43 -7.88 -9.99
N LEU A 101 8.36 -6.57 -10.21
CA LEU A 101 7.57 -5.67 -9.36
C LEU A 101 6.09 -6.08 -9.37
N LEU A 102 5.63 -6.66 -10.48
CA LEU A 102 4.26 -7.13 -10.65
C LEU A 102 4.07 -8.58 -10.19
N ASP A 103 5.12 -9.26 -9.72
CA ASP A 103 5.02 -10.62 -9.17
C ASP A 103 4.18 -10.62 -7.89
N ARG A 104 3.33 -11.63 -7.73
CA ARG A 104 2.42 -11.75 -6.58
C ARG A 104 3.11 -11.75 -5.21
N LYS A 105 4.40 -12.11 -5.12
CA LYS A 105 5.17 -12.08 -3.87
C LYS A 105 5.51 -10.67 -3.43
N LEU A 106 5.68 -9.76 -4.39
CA LEU A 106 5.97 -8.34 -4.15
C LEU A 106 4.70 -7.50 -4.19
N SER A 107 3.79 -7.85 -5.09
CA SER A 107 2.51 -7.18 -5.29
C SER A 107 1.33 -8.12 -5.02
N PRO A 108 1.08 -8.54 -3.76
CA PRO A 108 -0.03 -9.42 -3.41
C PRO A 108 -1.42 -8.80 -3.71
N LEU A 109 -1.51 -7.49 -3.93
CA LEU A 109 -2.73 -6.86 -4.43
C LEU A 109 -3.04 -7.29 -5.87
N LEU A 110 -2.08 -7.68 -6.70
CA LEU A 110 -2.30 -7.92 -8.14
C LEU A 110 -2.77 -9.35 -8.47
N VAL A 111 -3.41 -10.03 -7.52
CA VAL A 111 -3.97 -11.37 -7.68
C VAL A 111 -5.49 -11.34 -7.75
N ASP A 112 -6.08 -12.37 -8.35
CA ASP A 112 -7.53 -12.53 -8.43
C ASP A 112 -8.18 -12.71 -7.06
N ASN A 113 -9.44 -12.31 -6.95
CA ASN A 113 -10.24 -12.46 -5.73
C ASN A 113 -10.31 -13.93 -5.23
N LYS A 114 -10.21 -14.92 -6.14
CA LYS A 114 -10.14 -16.35 -5.77
C LYS A 114 -8.88 -16.70 -4.99
N GLU A 115 -7.75 -16.03 -5.27
CA GLU A 115 -6.52 -16.21 -4.50
C GLU A 115 -6.59 -15.45 -3.18
N LEU A 116 -7.15 -14.23 -3.19
CA LEU A 116 -7.39 -13.46 -1.96
C LEU A 116 -8.29 -14.22 -0.97
N ALA A 117 -9.34 -14.90 -1.46
CA ALA A 117 -10.26 -15.69 -0.63
C ALA A 117 -9.59 -16.83 0.15
N LYS A 118 -8.37 -17.25 -0.24
CA LYS A 118 -7.59 -18.28 0.47
C LYS A 118 -6.80 -17.73 1.65
N LEU A 119 -6.72 -16.40 1.79
CA LEU A 119 -5.94 -15.77 2.85
C LEU A 119 -6.62 -15.94 4.21
N PRO A 120 -5.82 -16.00 5.30
CA PRO A 120 -6.36 -16.13 6.63
C PRO A 120 -7.12 -14.88 7.07
N SER A 121 -7.78 -14.96 8.24
CA SER A 121 -8.30 -13.76 8.90
C SER A 121 -7.18 -12.71 9.01
N THR A 122 -7.48 -11.48 8.62
CA THR A 122 -6.49 -10.43 8.40
C THR A 122 -6.78 -9.20 9.26
N TYR A 123 -5.75 -8.69 9.93
CA TYR A 123 -5.75 -7.33 10.47
C TYR A 123 -4.87 -6.43 9.61
N ILE A 124 -5.36 -5.24 9.29
CA ILE A 124 -4.60 -4.20 8.58
C ILE A 124 -4.58 -2.95 9.43
N LEU A 125 -3.40 -2.34 9.56
CA LEU A 125 -3.22 -1.01 10.15
C LEU A 125 -2.69 -0.05 9.07
N THR A 126 -3.42 1.03 8.84
CA THR A 126 -2.95 2.17 8.04
C THR A 126 -3.06 3.47 8.83
N VAL A 127 -2.37 4.51 8.37
CA VAL A 127 -2.31 5.84 9.02
C VAL A 127 -2.43 6.95 8.00
N ASP A 128 -2.80 8.14 8.46
CA ASP A 128 -3.14 9.28 7.59
C ASP A 128 -1.99 9.76 6.71
N HIS A 129 -0.85 10.06 7.34
CA HIS A 129 0.35 10.56 6.67
C HIS A 129 1.27 9.40 6.27
N ASP A 130 0.78 8.57 5.35
CA ASP A 130 1.50 7.44 4.79
C ASP A 130 1.27 7.30 3.29
N ARG A 131 2.36 7.08 2.56
CA ARG A 131 2.39 6.79 1.13
C ARG A 131 1.63 5.48 0.83
N LEU A 132 1.72 4.48 1.72
CA LEU A 132 1.10 3.16 1.58
C LEU A 132 -0.38 3.12 1.97
N ARG A 133 -0.94 4.25 2.42
CA ARG A 133 -2.30 4.32 2.95
C ARG A 133 -3.34 3.82 1.95
N ASP A 134 -3.29 4.32 0.72
CA ASP A 134 -4.35 4.06 -0.26
C ASP A 134 -4.31 2.62 -0.78
N GLU A 135 -3.13 2.04 -0.98
CA GLU A 135 -3.02 0.61 -1.34
C GLU A 135 -3.52 -0.30 -0.20
N GLY A 136 -3.33 0.12 1.06
CA GLY A 136 -3.92 -0.54 2.22
C GLY A 136 -5.45 -0.52 2.23
N PHE A 137 -6.07 0.63 1.90
CA PHE A 137 -7.53 0.74 1.74
C PHE A 137 -8.05 -0.20 0.63
N ILE A 138 -7.43 -0.14 -0.55
CA ILE A 138 -7.82 -0.97 -1.70
C ILE A 138 -7.70 -2.45 -1.32
N TYR A 139 -6.62 -2.86 -0.68
CA TYR A 139 -6.41 -4.26 -0.28
C TYR A 139 -7.43 -4.72 0.75
N ALA A 140 -7.72 -3.89 1.76
CA ALA A 140 -8.73 -4.19 2.77
C ALA A 140 -10.12 -4.44 2.16
N GLU A 141 -10.57 -3.54 1.27
CA GLU A 141 -11.88 -3.68 0.61
C GLU A 141 -11.92 -4.89 -0.33
N ARG A 142 -10.82 -5.20 -1.02
CA ARG A 142 -10.75 -6.38 -1.88
C ARG A 142 -10.72 -7.69 -1.11
N LEU A 143 -10.02 -7.76 0.02
CA LEU A 143 -10.06 -8.92 0.91
C LEU A 143 -11.49 -9.14 1.43
N LYS A 144 -12.13 -8.07 1.91
CA LYS A 144 -13.51 -8.09 2.39
C LYS A 144 -14.49 -8.58 1.31
N ALA A 145 -14.40 -8.02 0.10
CA ALA A 145 -15.22 -8.44 -1.05
C ALA A 145 -14.95 -9.89 -1.48
N SER A 146 -13.76 -10.42 -1.19
CA SER A 146 -13.39 -11.81 -1.46
C SER A 146 -13.82 -12.78 -0.35
N GLY A 147 -14.52 -12.30 0.69
CA GLY A 147 -15.03 -13.12 1.80
C GLY A 147 -14.02 -13.39 2.91
N VAL A 148 -12.86 -12.71 2.91
CA VAL A 148 -11.88 -12.82 4.00
C VAL A 148 -12.41 -12.07 5.22
N LYS A 149 -12.34 -12.69 6.41
CA LYS A 149 -12.62 -11.99 7.68
C LYS A 149 -11.51 -10.95 7.92
N ILE A 150 -11.84 -9.67 7.80
CA ILE A 150 -10.88 -8.58 7.98
C ILE A 150 -11.28 -7.63 9.10
N VAL A 151 -10.27 -7.08 9.77
CA VAL A 151 -10.36 -5.87 10.57
C VAL A 151 -9.36 -4.89 9.99
N HIS A 152 -9.84 -3.73 9.53
CA HIS A 152 -8.98 -2.66 9.05
C HIS A 152 -9.13 -1.46 9.96
N HIS A 153 -8.07 -1.14 10.70
CA HIS A 153 -8.00 0.08 11.50
C HIS A 153 -7.16 1.12 10.78
N HIS A 154 -7.77 2.28 10.56
CA HIS A 154 -7.11 3.44 10.03
C HIS A 154 -7.01 4.50 11.13
N PHE A 155 -5.79 4.86 11.50
CA PHE A 155 -5.55 5.86 12.54
C PHE A 155 -5.33 7.23 11.91
N GLU A 156 -6.36 8.07 11.97
CA GLU A 156 -6.32 9.45 11.49
C GLU A 156 -5.35 10.30 12.32
N HIS A 157 -4.83 11.38 11.74
CA HIS A 157 -3.89 12.32 12.35
C HIS A 157 -2.55 11.72 12.82
N THR A 158 -2.21 10.53 12.32
CA THR A 158 -0.92 9.86 12.61
C THR A 158 -0.09 9.69 11.35
N PHE A 159 1.16 9.27 11.52
CA PHE A 159 2.15 9.16 10.43
C PHE A 159 2.80 7.78 10.37
N HIS A 160 3.38 7.45 9.21
CA HIS A 160 4.07 6.17 9.00
C HIS A 160 5.16 5.95 10.08
N GLY A 161 5.11 4.80 10.76
CA GLY A 161 6.01 4.48 11.86
C GLY A 161 5.58 4.97 13.24
N SER A 162 4.45 5.67 13.38
CA SER A 162 3.92 6.11 14.68
C SER A 162 3.83 4.99 15.73
N LEU A 163 3.54 3.74 15.33
CA LEU A 163 3.53 2.57 16.22
C LEU A 163 4.87 2.30 16.92
N THR A 164 6.01 2.76 16.39
CA THR A 164 7.32 2.48 16.99
C THR A 164 7.67 3.40 18.16
N PHE A 165 6.84 4.43 18.43
CA PHE A 165 7.07 5.40 19.49
C PHE A 165 6.38 4.96 20.80
N LEU A 166 6.69 3.74 21.25
CA LEU A 166 6.11 3.13 22.46
C LEU A 166 6.82 3.51 23.76
N GLU A 167 8.02 4.09 23.67
CA GLU A 167 8.83 4.42 24.84
C GLU A 167 9.78 5.59 24.55
N GLY A 168 10.29 6.21 25.60
CA GLY A 168 11.27 7.30 25.54
C GLY A 168 10.65 8.70 25.46
N ILE A 169 11.48 9.73 25.26
CA ILE A 169 11.03 11.13 25.31
C ILE A 169 10.10 11.55 24.17
N PHE A 170 9.94 10.70 23.16
CA PHE A 170 9.04 10.90 22.01
C PHE A 170 7.89 9.89 22.02
N GLU A 171 7.63 9.25 23.16
CA GLU A 171 6.50 8.32 23.34
C GLU A 171 5.18 8.96 22.90
N LEU A 172 4.34 8.17 22.24
CA LEU A 172 3.04 8.59 21.75
C LEU A 172 1.95 7.71 22.36
N ASP A 173 0.99 8.32 23.07
CA ASP A 173 -0.19 7.61 23.61
C ASP A 173 -0.92 6.80 22.53
N ILE A 174 -1.01 7.35 21.31
CA ILE A 174 -1.67 6.69 20.18
C ILE A 174 -0.92 5.41 19.74
N ALA A 175 0.39 5.30 19.94
CA ALA A 175 1.14 4.09 19.62
C ALA A 175 0.72 2.91 20.52
N HIS A 176 0.46 3.18 21.81
CA HIS A 176 -0.07 2.19 22.74
C HIS A 176 -1.47 1.74 22.35
N VAL A 177 -2.35 2.67 21.95
CA VAL A 177 -3.69 2.33 21.43
C VAL A 177 -3.59 1.44 20.19
N MET A 178 -2.71 1.77 19.25
CA MET A 178 -2.47 0.93 18.06
C MET A 178 -2.01 -0.48 18.43
N LEU A 179 -1.10 -0.60 19.40
CA LEU A 179 -0.60 -1.88 19.89
C LEU A 179 -1.71 -2.69 20.57
N ASP A 180 -2.52 -2.04 21.42
CA ASP A 180 -3.63 -2.68 22.13
C ASP A 180 -4.66 -3.25 21.17
N ASP A 181 -5.00 -2.53 20.08
CA ASP A 181 -5.89 -3.03 19.03
C ASP A 181 -5.34 -4.27 18.32
N ILE A 182 -4.03 -4.29 18.01
CA ILE A 182 -3.36 -5.45 17.42
C ILE A 182 -3.40 -6.63 18.40
N VAL A 183 -3.04 -6.40 19.67
CA VAL A 183 -3.04 -7.43 20.71
C VAL A 183 -4.44 -7.99 20.92
N LYS A 184 -5.45 -7.12 20.95
CA LYS A 184 -6.86 -7.52 21.05
C LYS A 184 -7.25 -8.40 19.88
N TYR A 185 -6.97 -7.98 18.64
CA TYR A 185 -7.27 -8.77 17.46
C TYR A 185 -6.63 -10.15 17.52
N VAL A 186 -5.35 -10.23 17.90
CA VAL A 186 -4.63 -11.50 18.03
C VAL A 186 -5.28 -12.38 19.09
N LYS A 187 -5.58 -11.85 20.28
CA LYS A 187 -6.26 -12.61 21.35
C LYS A 187 -7.64 -13.14 20.93
N ASP A 188 -8.41 -12.33 20.20
CA ASP A 188 -9.77 -12.69 19.78
C ASP A 188 -9.80 -13.72 18.62
N ASN A 189 -8.65 -14.02 18.00
CA ASN A 189 -8.56 -14.88 16.80
C ASN A 189 -7.44 -15.95 16.88
N LEU A 190 -6.83 -16.14 18.05
CA LEU A 190 -5.89 -17.24 18.34
C LEU A 190 -6.60 -18.55 18.66
#